data_AF-A0A9D5EXG9-F1
#
_entry.id   AF-A0A9D5EXG9-F1
#
_cell.length_a   1.000
_cell.length_b   1.000
_cell.length_c   1.000
_cell.angle_alpha   90.00
_cell.angle_beta   90.00
_cell.angle_gamma   90.00
#
_symmetry.space_group_name_H-M   'P 1'
#
loop_
_entity.id
_entity.type
_entity.pdbx_description
1 polymer ?
#
loop_
_entity_poly.entity_id
_entity_poly.type
_entity_poly.pdbx_seq_one_letter_code
_entity_poly.pdbx_strand_id
1 'polypeptide(L)'
;MTATEVEAQEKKDEKPLKKPYTERVELRHWVANSNRFNLPIPGVSAYRLTDKDGKTRFGLSAFDATGSANPKSEITDKDGKVYVVVRDTGRDGGAIVVVVEPKK
;
A
#
# COMPACT_ATOMS: atom_id res chain seq x y z
N MET A 1 -37.11 -34.88 -26.66
CA MET A 1 -35.80 -34.38 -27.14
C MET A 1 -35.50 -33.15 -26.32
N THR A 2 -34.37 -33.20 -25.64
CA THR A 2 -33.86 -32.30 -24.60
C THR A 2 -33.45 -30.95 -25.17
N ALA A 3 -33.88 -29.86 -24.53
CA ALA A 3 -33.31 -28.53 -24.71
C ALA A 3 -32.27 -28.29 -23.60
N THR A 4 -31.02 -28.56 -23.95
CA THR A 4 -29.81 -27.82 -23.53
C THR A 4 -30.05 -26.30 -23.70
N GLU A 5 -29.45 -25.33 -23.02
CA GLU A 5 -28.30 -25.21 -22.12
C GLU A 5 -28.29 -23.74 -21.64
N VAL A 6 -27.73 -23.49 -20.45
CA VAL A 6 -27.09 -22.24 -19.99
C VAL A 6 -27.67 -20.86 -20.34
N GLU A 7 -28.36 -20.24 -19.37
CA GLU A 7 -28.29 -18.78 -19.16
C GLU A 7 -28.22 -18.50 -17.66
N ALA A 8 -27.00 -18.26 -17.17
CA ALA A 8 -26.65 -17.36 -16.06
C ALA A 8 -25.21 -17.64 -15.58
N GLN A 9 -24.23 -17.43 -16.46
CA GLN A 9 -22.84 -17.22 -16.05
C GLN A 9 -22.37 -15.87 -16.60
N GLU A 10 -22.90 -14.79 -16.03
CA GLU A 10 -22.36 -13.45 -16.20
C GLU A 10 -21.79 -12.96 -14.86
N LYS A 11 -20.65 -13.54 -14.47
CA LYS A 11 -19.66 -12.89 -13.61
C LYS A 11 -18.29 -13.09 -14.25
N LYS A 12 -18.13 -12.52 -15.44
CA LYS A 12 -16.84 -12.44 -16.12
C LYS A 12 -16.23 -11.06 -15.85
N ASP A 13 -15.12 -11.11 -15.13
CA ASP A 13 -13.97 -10.23 -15.33
C ASP A 13 -14.16 -8.73 -15.02
N GLU A 14 -14.64 -8.40 -13.81
CA GLU A 14 -14.24 -7.12 -13.22
C GLU A 14 -12.75 -7.24 -12.84
N LYS A 15 -11.87 -6.88 -13.78
CA LYS A 15 -10.44 -6.63 -13.47
C LYS A 15 -10.41 -5.78 -12.21
N PRO A 16 -9.68 -6.18 -11.14
CA PRO A 16 -9.70 -5.43 -9.90
C PRO A 16 -9.34 -3.98 -10.22
N LEU A 17 -10.25 -3.06 -9.90
CA LEU A 17 -10.06 -1.62 -10.06
C LEU A 17 -8.65 -1.29 -9.56
N LYS A 18 -7.83 -0.75 -10.46
CA LYS A 18 -6.50 -0.22 -10.15
C LYS A 18 -6.72 0.77 -9.00
N LYS A 19 -6.44 0.36 -7.74
CA LYS A 19 -6.78 1.17 -6.55
C LYS A 19 -6.20 2.57 -6.76
N PRO A 20 -7.03 3.63 -6.77
CA PRO A 20 -6.54 4.94 -7.14
C PRO A 20 -5.59 5.41 -6.03
N TYR A 21 -4.33 5.64 -6.39
CA TYR A 21 -3.39 6.32 -5.50
C TYR A 21 -3.81 7.79 -5.36
N THR A 22 -4.75 8.06 -4.47
CA THR A 22 -5.34 9.39 -4.24
C THR A 22 -4.47 10.28 -3.36
N GLU A 23 -3.46 9.71 -2.69
CA GLU A 23 -2.57 10.41 -1.78
C GLU A 23 -1.14 10.43 -2.32
N ARG A 24 -0.39 11.45 -1.87
CA ARG A 24 1.05 11.58 -2.08
C ARG A 24 1.70 11.69 -0.72
N VAL A 25 2.67 10.82 -0.45
CA VAL A 25 3.37 10.76 0.83
C VAL A 25 4.87 10.88 0.62
N GLU A 26 5.59 11.25 1.66
CA GLU A 26 7.04 11.11 1.71
C GLU A 26 7.37 9.77 2.37
N LEU A 27 8.22 8.97 1.74
CA LEU A 27 8.73 7.71 2.29
C LEU A 27 10.19 7.89 2.71
N ARG A 28 10.51 7.53 3.95
CA ARG A 28 11.87 7.50 4.45
C ARG A 28 12.26 6.07 4.83
N HIS A 29 13.10 5.47 3.99
CA HIS A 29 13.50 4.08 4.12
C HIS A 29 14.49 3.85 5.26
N TRP A 30 14.20 2.89 6.12
CA TRP A 30 15.12 2.40 7.14
C TRP A 30 16.07 1.33 6.61
N VAL A 31 17.37 1.61 6.63
CA VAL A 31 18.42 0.67 6.24
C VAL A 31 18.95 -0.04 7.47
N ALA A 32 18.52 -1.29 7.69
CA ALA A 32 18.87 -2.06 8.88
C ALA A 32 20.38 -2.23 9.08
N ASN A 33 21.13 -2.55 8.01
CA ASN A 33 22.57 -2.81 8.08
C ASN A 33 23.39 -1.57 8.46
N SER A 34 22.87 -0.38 8.20
CA SER A 34 23.55 0.89 8.48
C SER A 34 22.91 1.67 9.62
N ASN A 35 21.88 1.10 10.27
CA ASN A 35 21.14 1.71 11.37
C ASN A 35 20.78 3.19 11.13
N ARG A 36 20.33 3.51 9.91
CA ARG A 36 20.01 4.88 9.51
C ARG A 36 18.88 4.93 8.49
N PHE A 37 18.31 6.13 8.35
CA PHE A 37 17.41 6.46 7.25
C PHE A 37 18.19 6.83 6.00
N ASN A 38 17.69 6.42 4.83
CA ASN A 38 18.08 7.00 3.55
C ASN A 38 17.47 8.39 3.37
N LEU A 39 17.87 9.06 2.29
CA LEU A 39 17.22 10.29 1.86
C LEU A 39 15.71 10.05 1.65
N PRO A 40 14.86 11.02 2.05
CA PRO A 40 13.43 10.91 1.82
C PRO A 40 13.10 10.83 0.32
N ILE A 41 12.08 10.03 0.01
CA ILE A 41 11.50 9.90 -1.33
C ILE A 41 10.17 10.67 -1.30
N PRO A 42 10.12 11.90 -1.81
CA PRO A 42 8.89 12.68 -1.82
C PRO A 42 7.93 12.20 -2.91
N GLY A 43 6.64 12.43 -2.72
CA GLY A 43 5.63 12.26 -3.78
C GLY A 43 5.31 10.81 -4.13
N VAL A 44 5.59 9.86 -3.24
CA VAL A 44 5.22 8.46 -3.41
C VAL A 44 3.71 8.35 -3.51
N SER A 45 3.22 7.77 -4.61
CA SER A 45 1.78 7.55 -4.80
C SER A 45 1.29 6.54 -3.77
N ALA A 46 0.26 6.90 -3.02
CA ALA A 46 -0.27 6.10 -1.93
C ALA A 46 -1.80 6.07 -1.91
N TYR A 47 -2.35 5.03 -1.30
CA TYR A 47 -3.73 5.02 -0.82
C TYR A 47 -3.76 4.51 0.61
N ARG A 48 -4.68 5.03 1.42
CA ARG A 48 -4.88 4.61 2.81
C ARG A 48 -5.99 3.56 2.88
N LEU A 49 -5.73 2.48 3.61
CA LEU A 49 -6.74 1.51 4.00
C LEU A 49 -6.89 1.56 5.51
N THR A 50 -8.12 1.76 5.97
CA THR A 50 -8.46 1.53 7.37
C THR A 50 -9.23 0.23 7.43
N ASP A 51 -8.60 -0.81 7.97
CA ASP A 51 -9.24 -2.11 8.05
C ASP A 51 -10.19 -2.19 9.26
N LYS A 52 -11.09 -3.19 9.23
CA LYS A 52 -12.06 -3.43 10.32
C LYS A 52 -11.40 -3.72 11.67
N ASP A 53 -10.12 -4.09 11.66
CA ASP A 53 -9.29 -4.30 12.84
C ASP A 53 -8.78 -2.98 13.49
N GLY A 54 -9.17 -1.83 12.94
CA GLY A 54 -8.77 -0.51 13.41
C GLY A 54 -7.33 -0.14 13.03
N LYS A 55 -6.62 -0.99 12.26
CA LYS A 55 -5.25 -0.71 11.85
C LYS A 55 -5.23 0.14 10.60
N THR A 56 -4.32 1.11 10.60
CA THR A 56 -4.02 1.89 9.39
C THR A 56 -3.03 1.13 8.54
N ARG A 57 -3.30 1.06 7.24
CA ARG A 57 -2.41 0.50 6.22
C ARG A 57 -2.23 1.52 5.11
N PHE A 58 -1.05 1.50 4.51
CA PHE A 58 -0.78 2.22 3.27
C PHE A 58 -0.49 1.23 2.16
N GLY A 59 -1.12 1.43 1.00
CA GLY A 59 -0.67 0.85 -0.24
C GLY A 59 0.18 1.88 -0.98
N LEU A 60 1.48 1.61 -1.11
CA LEU A 60 2.44 2.48 -1.79
C LEU A 60 2.74 1.93 -3.18
N SER A 61 2.80 2.78 -4.20
CA SER A 61 3.20 2.37 -5.54
C SER A 61 4.55 1.68 -5.50
N ALA A 62 4.64 0.42 -5.95
CA ALA A 62 5.90 -0.31 -5.99
C ALA A 62 6.92 0.31 -6.95
N PHE A 63 6.44 1.08 -7.95
CA PHE A 63 7.28 1.84 -8.87
C PHE A 63 7.95 3.02 -8.16
N ASP A 64 7.19 3.76 -7.35
CA ASP A 64 7.70 4.95 -6.66
C ASP A 64 8.51 4.59 -5.40
N ALA A 65 8.02 3.60 -4.64
CA ALA A 65 8.61 3.19 -3.36
C ALA A 65 9.79 2.24 -3.52
N THR A 66 10.07 1.73 -4.73
CA THR A 66 11.23 0.87 -5.07
C THR A 66 11.53 -0.28 -4.09
N GLY A 67 10.52 -0.83 -3.41
CA GLY A 67 10.71 -1.89 -2.41
C GLY A 67 11.18 -1.42 -1.02
N SER A 68 11.18 -0.11 -0.77
CA SER A 68 11.81 0.53 0.39
C SER A 68 10.88 0.74 1.59
N ALA A 69 9.69 0.13 1.60
CA ALA A 69 8.73 0.26 2.70
C ALA A 69 8.81 -0.94 3.68
N ASN A 70 9.98 -1.14 4.28
CA ASN A 70 10.23 -2.20 5.26
C ASN A 70 9.95 -1.74 6.71
N PRO A 71 9.92 -2.65 7.70
CA PRO A 71 9.74 -2.29 9.11
C PRO A 71 10.72 -1.21 9.56
N LYS A 72 10.22 -0.28 10.40
CA LYS A 72 10.88 0.95 10.88
C LYS A 72 11.02 2.08 9.85
N SER A 73 10.67 1.85 8.58
CA SER A 73 10.55 2.96 7.63
C SER A 73 9.45 3.92 8.06
N GLU A 74 9.55 5.17 7.62
CA GLU A 74 8.61 6.22 7.97
C GLU A 74 7.84 6.69 6.74
N ILE A 75 6.57 7.00 6.93
CA ILE A 75 5.69 7.58 5.93
C ILE A 75 5.15 8.87 6.51
N THR A 76 5.39 9.98 5.85
CA THR A 76 4.84 11.29 6.22
C THR A 76 3.71 11.63 5.26
N ASP A 77 2.52 11.85 5.78
CA ASP A 77 1.39 12.26 4.96
C ASP A 77 1.39 13.77 4.66
N LYS A 78 0.43 14.21 3.85
CA LYS A 78 0.28 15.62 3.44
C LYS A 78 0.05 16.59 4.61
N ASP A 79 -0.43 16.09 5.75
CA ASP A 79 -0.74 16.88 6.94
C ASP A 79 0.48 16.93 7.88
N GLY A 80 1.63 16.37 7.44
CA GLY A 80 2.86 16.28 8.22
C GLY A 80 2.85 15.18 9.28
N LYS A 81 1.82 14.32 9.30
CA LYS A 81 1.73 13.24 10.26
C LYS A 81 2.65 12.10 9.85
N VAL A 82 3.53 11.72 10.78
CA VAL A 82 4.49 10.65 10.56
C VAL A 82 3.93 9.33 11.07
N TYR A 83 4.07 8.31 10.24
CA TYR A 83 3.71 6.93 10.51
C TYR A 83 4.93 6.04 10.41
N VAL A 84 5.07 5.06 11.29
CA VAL A 84 6.12 4.05 11.25
C VAL A 84 5.56 2.77 10.67
N VAL A 85 6.25 2.19 9.68
CA VAL A 85 5.94 0.88 9.14
C VAL A 85 6.26 -0.18 10.19
N VAL A 86 5.24 -0.93 10.59
CA VAL A 86 5.36 -2.03 11.56
C VAL A 86 5.70 -3.34 10.84
N ARG A 87 5.01 -3.61 9.71
CA ARG A 87 5.27 -4.79 8.89
C ARG A 87 4.80 -4.61 7.45
N ASP A 88 5.47 -5.31 6.55
CA ASP A 88 5.01 -5.54 5.18
C ASP A 88 3.96 -6.66 5.18
N THR A 89 2.90 -6.49 4.39
CA THR A 89 1.83 -7.48 4.19
C THR A 89 1.83 -8.09 2.80
N GLY A 90 2.75 -7.65 1.94
CA GLY A 90 2.94 -8.16 0.59
C GLY A 90 2.54 -7.15 -0.49
N ARG A 91 2.38 -7.67 -1.70
CA ARG A 91 2.02 -6.87 -2.88
C ARG A 91 0.57 -7.10 -3.29
N ASP A 92 -0.11 -6.03 -3.65
CA ASP A 92 -1.48 -6.05 -4.15
C ASP A 92 -1.61 -5.11 -5.35
N GLY A 93 -1.89 -5.65 -6.54
CA GLY A 93 -2.15 -4.85 -7.74
C GLY A 93 -1.04 -3.86 -8.14
N GLY A 94 0.22 -4.14 -7.79
CA GLY A 94 1.35 -3.23 -8.04
C GLY A 94 1.65 -2.24 -6.90
N ALA A 95 0.94 -2.33 -5.78
CA ALA A 95 1.26 -1.64 -4.54
C ALA A 95 2.06 -2.55 -3.59
N ILE A 96 2.91 -1.96 -2.76
CA ILE A 96 3.45 -2.56 -1.53
C ILE A 96 2.52 -2.15 -0.40
N VAL A 97 1.92 -3.12 0.28
CA VAL A 97 0.96 -2.86 1.35
C VAL A 97 1.63 -3.03 2.70
N VAL A 98 1.65 -1.96 3.48
CA VAL A 98 2.29 -1.93 4.79
C VAL A 98 1.30 -1.58 5.89
N VAL A 99 1.45 -2.22 7.05
CA VAL A 99 0.76 -1.82 8.28
C VAL A 99 1.60 -0.75 8.97
N VAL A 100 0.95 0.32 9.41
CA VAL A 100 1.63 1.44 10.06
C VAL A 100 0.99 1.81 11.38
N GLU A 101 1.77 2.49 12.20
CA GLU A 101 1.32 3.12 13.44
C GLU A 101 1.74 4.59 13.47
N PRO A 102 0.94 5.51 14.05
CA PRO A 102 1.36 6.88 14.24
C PRO A 102 2.65 6.94 15.07
N LYS A 103 3.64 7.70 14.60
CA LYS A 103 4.84 8.00 15.36
C LYS A 103 4.46 8.95 16.51
N LYS A 104 4.76 8.54 17.74
CA LYS A 104 4.56 9.36 18.95
C LYS A 104 5.64 10.42 19.09
#